data_AF-A0A1A8KV95-F1
#
_entry.id   AF-A0A1A8KV95-F1
#
_cell.length_a   1.000
_cell.length_b   1.000
_cell.length_c   1.000
_cell.angle_alpha   90.00
_cell.angle_beta   90.00
_cell.angle_gamma   90.00
#
_symmetry.space_group_name_H-M   'P 1'
#
loop_
_entity.id
_entity.type
_entity.pdbx_description
1 polymer ?
#
loop_
_entity_poly.entity_id
_entity_poly.type
_entity_poly.pdbx_seq_one_letter_code
_entity_poly.pdbx_strand_id
1 'polypeptide(L)' 'LPGCQAGNCKGHRQVLRGPPGYVTDGPANYSVNGNCEWLIKAPSSTHRIVLNFTHMETECTYDYLFVYDGDSYQSPLLA' A
#
# COMPACT_ATOMS: atom_id res chain seq x y z
N LEU A 1 -7.77 -12.23 25.36
CA LEU A 1 -8.20 -11.08 24.53
C LEU A 1 -7.41 -11.17 23.23
N PRO A 2 -8.05 -11.31 22.06
CA PRO A 2 -7.31 -11.36 20.81
C PRO A 2 -6.71 -9.97 20.59
N GLY A 3 -5.41 -9.84 20.86
CA GLY A 3 -4.68 -8.59 20.75
C GLY A 3 -4.73 -8.08 19.31
N CYS A 4 -4.89 -6.77 19.17
CA CYS A 4 -4.83 -6.08 17.89
C CYS A 4 -3.52 -6.46 17.18
N GLN A 5 -3.61 -7.34 16.19
CA GLN A 5 -2.47 -7.72 15.37
C GLN A 5 -2.10 -6.50 14.50
N ALA A 6 -0.89 -5.96 14.68
CA ALA A 6 -0.26 -5.10 13.68
C ALA A 6 -0.32 -5.83 12.33
N GLY A 7 -0.83 -5.18 11.29
CA GLY A 7 -1.06 -5.92 10.05
C GLY A 7 0.26 -6.36 9.43
N ASN A 8 0.26 -7.61 8.97
CA ASN A 8 1.46 -8.34 8.62
C ASN A 8 1.74 -8.22 7.11
N CYS A 9 1.96 -7.00 6.61
CA CYS A 9 2.32 -6.77 5.20
C CYS A 9 3.82 -6.90 4.90
N LYS A 10 4.62 -7.30 5.90
CA LYS A 10 6.08 -7.45 5.77
C LYS A 10 6.47 -8.57 4.81
N GLY A 11 7.36 -8.26 3.88
CA GLY A 11 8.02 -9.26 3.03
C GLY A 11 7.11 -9.93 1.99
N HIS A 12 5.90 -9.42 1.77
CA HIS A 12 5.01 -9.92 0.73
C HIS A 12 4.39 -8.79 -0.09
N ARG A 13 4.58 -8.87 -1.41
CA ARG A 13 3.94 -7.97 -2.36
C ARG A 13 2.49 -8.41 -2.62
N GLN A 14 1.53 -7.62 -2.15
CA GLN A 14 0.11 -7.90 -2.39
C GLN A 14 -0.32 -7.42 -3.78
N VAL A 15 -0.92 -8.29 -4.59
CA VAL A 15 -1.38 -7.94 -5.95
C VAL A 15 -2.90 -7.83 -5.98
N LEU A 16 -3.40 -6.62 -6.22
CA LEU A 16 -4.83 -6.30 -6.30
C LEU A 16 -5.26 -6.22 -7.76
N ARG A 17 -6.37 -6.88 -8.13
CA ARG A 17 -6.81 -7.04 -9.53
C ARG A 17 -8.26 -6.64 -9.80
N GLY A 18 -9.01 -6.18 -8.80
CA GLY A 18 -10.45 -5.91 -8.90
C GLY A 18 -10.89 -4.61 -8.23
N PRO A 19 -11.83 -3.85 -8.83
CA PRO A 19 -12.49 -2.72 -8.17
C PRO A 19 -13.81 -3.13 -7.48
N PRO A 20 -14.21 -2.49 -6.37
CA PRO A 20 -13.38 -1.66 -5.47
C PRO A 20 -12.52 -2.54 -4.56
N GLY A 21 -11.39 -2.00 -4.12
CA GLY A 21 -10.49 -2.65 -3.15
C GLY A 21 -9.85 -1.61 -2.23
N TYR A 22 -9.41 -2.05 -1.07
CA TYR A 22 -8.69 -1.22 -0.10
C TYR A 22 -7.25 -1.71 0.01
N VAL A 23 -6.31 -0.76 0.06
CA VAL A 23 -4.93 -1.00 0.46
C VAL A 23 -4.84 -0.66 1.94
N THR A 24 -4.30 -1.58 2.74
CA THR A 24 -4.12 -1.38 4.18
C THR A 24 -2.89 -2.14 4.66
N ASP A 25 -2.17 -1.53 5.60
CA ASP A 25 -1.11 -2.14 6.37
C ASP A 25 -1.63 -2.91 7.59
N GLY A 26 -2.93 -2.79 7.94
CA GLY A 26 -3.57 -3.48 9.05
C GLY A 26 -4.69 -2.67 9.73
N PRO A 27 -5.43 -3.29 10.67
CA PRO A 27 -6.46 -2.62 11.47
C PRO A 27 -5.92 -1.86 12.69
N ALA A 28 -4.62 -1.96 12.97
CA ALA A 28 -3.95 -1.35 14.11
C ALA A 28 -2.76 -0.51 13.61
N ASN A 29 -2.01 0.09 14.53
CA ASN A 29 -0.79 0.83 14.19
C ASN A 29 0.16 -0.02 13.32
N TYR A 30 0.84 0.65 12.40
CA TYR A 30 1.80 0.01 11.51
C TYR A 30 2.91 -0.69 12.30
N SER A 31 3.42 -1.79 11.73
CA SER A 31 4.47 -2.57 12.38
C SER A 31 5.83 -1.84 12.32
N VAL A 32 6.59 -1.85 13.41
CA VAL A 32 7.99 -1.36 13.44
C VAL A 32 8.83 -2.06 12.38
N ASN A 33 9.63 -1.34 11.59
CA ASN A 33 10.39 -1.88 10.45
C ASN A 33 9.47 -2.60 9.45
N GLY A 34 8.34 -1.98 9.11
CA GLY A 34 7.42 -2.44 8.08
C GLY A 34 7.98 -2.24 6.67
N ASN A 35 7.79 -3.21 5.79
CA ASN A 35 8.19 -3.13 4.39
C ASN A 35 7.06 -3.67 3.50
N CYS A 36 6.04 -2.84 3.33
CA CYS A 36 4.81 -3.24 2.67
C CYS A 36 4.81 -2.78 1.21
N GLU A 37 4.41 -3.68 0.32
CA GLU A 37 4.37 -3.42 -1.11
C GLU A 37 3.04 -3.90 -1.68
N TRP A 38 2.39 -3.04 -2.47
CA TRP A 38 1.15 -3.36 -3.16
C TRP A 38 1.32 -3.10 -4.67
N LEU A 39 0.72 -3.96 -5.49
CA LEU A 39 0.62 -3.78 -6.93
C LEU A 39 -0.85 -3.80 -7.33
N ILE A 40 -1.35 -2.66 -7.78
CA ILE A 40 -2.71 -2.55 -8.29
C ILE A 40 -2.66 -2.74 -9.81
N LYS A 41 -3.32 -3.78 -10.31
CA LYS A 41 -3.42 -4.04 -11.74
C LYS A 41 -4.78 -3.60 -12.26
N ALA A 42 -4.76 -2.65 -13.18
CA ALA A 42 -5.94 -2.31 -13.96
C ALA A 42 -6.39 -3.53 -14.80
N PRO A 43 -7.70 -3.72 -15.01
CA PRO A 43 -8.20 -4.81 -15.87
C PRO A 43 -7.73 -4.72 -17.32
N SER A 44 -7.48 -3.51 -17.81
CA SER A 44 -6.93 -3.24 -19.15
C SER A 44 -6.23 -1.87 -19.18
N SER A 45 -5.51 -1.59 -20.27
CA SER A 45 -4.79 -0.33 -20.50
C SER A 45 -5.70 0.90 -20.67
N THR A 46 -7.01 0.70 -20.90
CA THR A 46 -7.98 1.80 -21.00
C THR A 46 -8.53 2.24 -19.65
N HIS A 47 -8.28 1.47 -18.59
CA HIS A 47 -8.70 1.81 -17.24
C HIS A 47 -7.62 2.65 -16.55
N ARG A 48 -8.06 3.57 -15.68
CA ARG A 48 -7.19 4.36 -14.81
C ARG A 48 -7.39 3.95 -13.37
N ILE A 49 -6.28 3.85 -12.63
CA ILE A 49 -6.31 3.62 -11.19
C ILE A 49 -6.43 4.99 -10.52
N VAL A 50 -7.41 5.12 -9.62
CA VAL A 50 -7.59 6.30 -8.78
C VAL A 50 -7.37 5.88 -7.34
N LEU A 51 -6.45 6.55 -6.65
CA LEU A 51 -6.17 6.32 -5.24
C LEU A 51 -6.81 7.44 -4.43
N ASN A 52 -7.54 7.07 -3.39
CA ASN A 52 -8.05 7.99 -2.39
C ASN A 52 -7.47 7.61 -1.02
N PHE A 53 -6.69 8.51 -0.44
CA PHE A 53 -6.12 8.35 0.89
C PHE A 53 -7.18 8.70 1.92
N THR A 54 -7.71 7.68 2.59
CA THR A 54 -8.75 7.85 3.62
C THR A 54 -8.18 7.96 5.03
N HIS A 55 -7.00 7.37 5.27
CA HIS A 55 -6.28 7.45 6.53
C HIS A 55 -4.78 7.27 6.26
N MET A 56 -3.95 8.13 6.84
CA MET A 56 -2.49 8.04 6.78
C MET A 56 -1.89 8.74 8.00
N GLU A 57 -1.11 7.99 8.78
CA GLU A 57 -0.40 8.50 9.95
C GLU A 57 0.96 7.78 10.04
N THR A 58 2.04 8.54 9.90
CA THR A 58 3.42 8.03 9.85
C THR A 58 4.35 8.89 10.70
N GLU A 59 5.46 8.33 11.16
CA GLU A 59 6.51 9.12 11.80
C GLU A 59 7.17 10.05 10.78
N CYS A 60 7.36 11.32 11.16
CA CYS A 60 8.15 12.24 10.36
C CYS A 60 9.60 11.74 10.24
N THR A 61 10.26 12.01 9.11
CA THR A 61 11.70 11.73 8.90
C THR A 61 12.08 10.26 8.70
N TYR A 62 11.34 9.29 9.25
CA TYR A 62 11.70 7.86 9.18
C TYR A 62 10.78 7.03 8.30
N ASP A 63 9.47 7.30 8.35
CA ASP A 63 8.47 6.48 7.67
C ASP A 63 7.90 7.19 6.45
N TYR A 64 7.80 6.45 5.35
CA TYR A 64 7.40 6.97 4.05
C TYR A 64 6.45 6.00 3.34
N LEU A 65 5.55 6.57 2.55
CA LEU A 65 4.77 5.85 1.55
C LEU A 65 5.10 6.42 0.18
N PHE A 66 5.48 5.55 -0.74
CA PHE A 66 5.79 5.94 -2.11
C PHE A 66 4.75 5.37 -3.08
N VAL A 67 4.34 6.19 -4.05
CA VAL A 67 3.42 5.79 -5.11
C VAL A 67 4.15 5.86 -6.44
N TYR A 68 4.28 4.71 -7.13
CA TYR A 68 4.93 4.62 -8.43
C TYR A 68 3.92 4.34 -9.55
N ASP A 69 4.07 5.00 -10.70
CA ASP A 69 3.27 4.76 -11.91
C ASP A 69 3.83 3.58 -12.72
N GLY A 70 3.65 2.38 -12.19
CA GLY A 70 4.11 1.15 -12.84
C GLY A 70 4.24 0.00 -11.85
N ASP A 71 4.97 -1.04 -12.25
CA ASP A 71 5.07 -2.30 -11.52
C ASP A 71 6.36 -2.44 -10.69
N SER A 72 7.18 -1.40 -10.55
CA SER A 72 8.40 -1.43 -9.74
C SER A 72 8.81 -0.05 -9.22
N TYR A 73 9.79 -0.01 -8.31
CA TYR A 73 10.42 1.22 -7.82
C TYR A 73 11.24 1.98 -8.89
N GLN A 74 11.43 1.39 -10.07
CA GLN A 74 12.11 2.03 -11.21
C GLN A 74 11.12 2.83 -12.07
N SER A 75 9.82 2.67 -11.84
CA SER A 75 8.77 3.44 -12.50
C SER A 75 8.72 4.89 -11.99
N PRO A 76 8.04 5.81 -12.68
CA PRO A 76 7.93 7.21 -12.25
C PRO A 76 7.35 7.33 -10.83
N LEU A 77 8.01 8.08 -9.95
CA LEU A 77 7.51 8.42 -8.61
C LEU A 77 6.45 9.53 -8.72
N LEU A 78 5.27 9.28 -8.18
CA LEU A 78 4.14 10.21 -8.17
C LEU A 78 4.00 10.94 -6.83
N ALA A 79 4.26 10.24 -5.73
CA ALA A 79 4.17 10.75 -4.35
C ALA A 79 5.15 10.01 -3.46
#